data_AF-A0A929A038-F1
#
_entry.id   AF-A0A929A038-F1
#
_cell.length_a   1.000
_cell.length_b   1.000
_cell.length_c   1.000
_cell.angle_alpha   90.00
_cell.angle_beta   90.00
_cell.angle_gamma   90.00
#
_symmetry.space_group_name_H-M   'P 1'
#
loop_
_entity.id
_entity.type
_entity.pdbx_description
1 polymer ?
#
loop_
_entity_poly.entity_id
_entity_poly.type
_entity_poly.pdbx_seq_one_letter_code
_entity_poly.pdbx_strand_id
1 'polypeptide(L)' 'MRVAVVHEWLASHAGSEKVVEQILQLYPDADLFSLVDFLSPEQR' A
#
# COMPACT_ATOMS: atom_id res chain seq x y z
N MET A 1 5.31 16.92 -8.75
CA MET A 1 6.18 16.23 -7.77
C MET A 1 6.05 14.74 -8.03
N ARG A 2 7.08 13.91 -7.80
CA ARG A 2 6.98 12.45 -7.98
C ARG A 2 6.94 11.79 -6.60
N VAL A 3 5.80 11.23 -6.23
CA VAL A 3 5.54 10.63 -4.90
C VAL A 3 5.03 9.21 -5.11
N ALA A 4 5.52 8.27 -4.30
CA ALA A 4 5.02 6.90 -4.25
C ALA A 4 4.65 6.55 -2.81
N VAL A 5 3.54 5.86 -2.63
CA VAL A 5 3.09 5.31 -1.34
C VAL A 5 3.23 3.80 -1.41
N VAL A 6 3.96 3.21 -0.46
CA VAL A 6 4.15 1.75 -0.37
C VAL A 6 3.46 1.26 0.89
N HIS A 7 2.52 0.32 0.76
CA HIS A 7 1.79 -0.27 1.88
C HIS A 7 1.97 -1.78 1.97
N GLU A 8 2.15 -2.31 3.17
CA GLU A 8 2.52 -3.72 3.38
C GLU A 8 1.48 -4.72 2.85
N TRP A 9 0.18 -4.40 2.91
CA TRP A 9 -0.88 -5.32 2.46
C TRP A 9 -2.22 -4.58 2.25
N LEU A 10 -2.98 -4.92 1.21
CA LEU A 10 -4.27 -4.29 0.87
C LEU A 10 -5.41 -5.32 0.69
N ALA A 11 -5.60 -6.27 1.60
CA ALA A 11 -6.75 -7.22 1.52
C ALA A 11 -7.96 -6.85 2.37
N SER A 12 -7.84 -5.91 3.30
CA SER A 12 -8.95 -5.44 4.12
C SER A 12 -9.12 -3.93 4.02
N HIS A 13 -10.26 -3.43 4.47
CA HIS A 13 -10.43 -2.00 4.70
C HIS A 13 -10.50 -1.77 6.21
N ALA A 14 -9.34 -1.73 6.85
CA ALA A 14 -9.16 -1.63 8.30
C ALA A 14 -8.43 -0.33 8.65
N GLY A 15 -7.73 -0.31 9.80
CA GLY A 15 -7.14 0.91 10.35
C GLY A 15 -6.02 1.47 9.47
N SER A 16 -5.11 0.63 9.01
CA SER A 16 -3.96 1.07 8.20
C SER A 16 -4.39 1.54 6.82
N GLU A 17 -5.36 0.88 6.19
CA GLU A 17 -5.84 1.24 4.86
C GLU A 17 -6.61 2.57 4.89
N LYS A 18 -7.31 2.88 5.99
CA LYS A 18 -7.89 4.22 6.22
C LYS A 18 -6.83 5.31 6.32
N VAL A 19 -5.66 5.02 6.91
CA VAL A 19 -4.55 5.98 6.95
C VAL A 19 -3.97 6.20 5.56
N VAL A 20 -3.77 5.13 4.78
CA VAL A 20 -3.33 5.22 3.38
C VAL A 20 -4.30 6.07 2.57
N GLU A 21 -5.62 5.90 2.77
CA GLU A 21 -6.63 6.73 2.14
C GLU A 21 -6.45 8.23 2.44
N GLN A 22 -6.22 8.61 3.72
CA GLN A 22 -5.98 10.01 4.06
C GLN A 22 -4.68 10.55 3.45
N ILE A 23 -3.64 9.70 3.34
CA ILE A 23 -2.39 10.08 2.67
C ILE A 23 -2.63 10.33 1.18
N LEU A 24 -3.42 9.49 0.51
CA LEU A 24 -3.75 9.65 -0.91
C LEU A 24 -4.64 10.87 -1.17
N GLN A 25 -5.45 11.31 -0.21
CA GLN A 25 -6.17 12.59 -0.32
C GLN A 25 -5.22 13.80 -0.36
N LEU A 26 -4.07 13.73 0.33
CA LEU A 26 -3.04 14.78 0.31
C LEU A 26 -2.16 14.71 -0.95
N TYR A 27 -1.96 13.51 -1.50
CA TYR A 27 -1.15 13.25 -2.68
C TYR A 27 -1.93 12.47 -3.73
N PRO A 28 -2.89 13.12 -4.43
CA PRO A 28 -3.81 12.44 -5.34
C PRO A 28 -3.13 11.81 -6.56
N ASP A 29 -1.94 12.31 -6.93
CA ASP A 29 -1.16 11.81 -8.06
C ASP A 29 -0.08 10.79 -7.64
N ALA A 30 -0.11 10.28 -6.41
CA ALA A 30 0.87 9.32 -5.93
C ALA A 30 0.64 7.93 -6.50
N ASP A 31 1.71 7.27 -6.94
CA ASP A 31 1.68 5.86 -7.31
C ASP A 31 1.56 5.00 -6.03
N LEU A 32 0.55 4.12 -5.96
CA LEU A 32 0.33 3.22 -4.83
C LEU A 32 0.88 1.82 -5.14
N PHE A 33 1.78 1.34 -4.30
CA PHE A 33 2.35 -0.01 -4.36
C PHE A 33 1.98 -0.79 -3.11
N SER A 34 1.83 -2.11 -3.25
CA SER A 34 1.71 -3.00 -2.11
C SER A 34 2.56 -4.24 -2.27
N LEU A 35 3.10 -4.73 -1.15
CA LEU A 35 3.81 -6.00 -1.13
C LEU A 35 2.76 -7.12 -1.21
N VAL A 36 2.94 -8.02 -2.16
CA VAL A 36 2.10 -9.21 -2.27
C VAL A 36 2.99 -10.41 -2.12
N ASP A 37 2.82 -11.09 -0.98
CA ASP A 37 3.62 -12.26 -0.66
C ASP A 37 3.01 -13.50 -1.33
N PHE A 38 3.42 -13.74 -2.58
CA PHE A 38 3.14 -14.96 -3.33
C PHE A 38 4.24 -16.02 -3.15
N LEU A 39 5.19 -15.80 -2.24
CA LEU A 39 6.33 -16.69 -2.09
C LEU A 39 5.88 -17.96 -1.36
N SER A 40 6.16 -19.11 -1.99
CA SER A 40 6.06 -20.40 -1.30
C SER A 40 6.99 -20.41 -0.07
N PRO A 41 6.74 -21.27 0.93
CA PRO A 41 7.60 -21.37 2.11
C PRO A 41 9.08 -21.57 1.79
N GLU A 42 9.42 -22.17 0.64
CA GLU A 42 10.80 -22.34 0.18
C GLU A 42 11.42 -21.06 -0.42
N GLN A 43 10.60 -20.04 -0.70
CA GLN A 43 10.99 -18.79 -1.35
C GLN A 43 10.98 -17.58 -0.40
N ARG A 44 10.46 -17.72 0.82
CA ARG A 44 10.60 -16.75 1.92
C ARG A 44 12.01 -16.81 2.51
#